data_AF-A0A7C1MCA8-F1
#
_entry.id   AF-A0A7C1MCA8-F1
#
_cell.length_a   1.000
_cell.length_b   1.000
_cell.length_c   1.000
_cell.angle_alpha   90.00
_cell.angle_beta   90.00
_cell.angle_gamma   90.00
#
_symmetry.space_group_name_H-M   'P 1'
#
loop_
_entity.id
_entity.type
_entity.pdbx_description
1 polymer ?
#
loop_
_entity_poly.entity_id
_entity_poly.type
_entity_poly.pdbx_seq_one_letter_code
_entity_poly.pdbx_strand_id
1 'polypeptide(L)'
;MSQTFVHLRVHSEYSMVDGLVRVKPLVKRAVELGMPAVGLTEQSNMFSLVRFYKATTGAGVKPVIGADLWLENPDEPENPFRLTLLARDNEGYLNLTEIVSLGYTEGQRHGKPIVQRPWLESRSGGLIAMSGAKMGDVCKALLAGKPELAKARAQYWMNLYPGSYYLELQRTGRSGDEDCLHMSVELAQNLGLPVVATNDVHFLEADDFEAHEARVCIGESRALDDPRRDHRFSDQQYFRSAEEMIELFSDIPEAVQNTVEIARRCSVTVRMGEYFLPNYPIPDGMTIDEYFRKVSEDGLEDRLAKTLSKDDPEYDSKRDAYYVRLNFELDIIIQMGFPGYFLIVMDFIKWAKQNGVPVGPGRGSGAGSLVAYSQLITDLDPLEYDLLFERFLNPERVSMPDFDVDFCMEGRDRVIAYVAEKYGREAVSQIITFGTMAAKAVVRDVARVQGKSYGLADKLSKMIPFEVGMTLGKAIEQEPTLKEFLEQDEEAQEIWEMALKLEGVCRNAGKHAGGVVIAPTKITDFSPLYCDDEGGSLVTQFDKNDVEDAGLVKF
;
A
#
# COMPACT_ATOMS: atom_id res chain seq x y z
N MET A 1 -36.50 8.99 0.04
CA MET A 1 -35.15 8.47 0.33
C MET A 1 -34.38 9.62 0.96
N SER A 2 -33.69 9.44 2.07
CA SER A 2 -32.84 10.52 2.60
C SER A 2 -31.84 10.89 1.51
N GLN A 3 -31.80 12.17 1.14
CA GLN A 3 -30.74 12.69 0.28
C GLN A 3 -29.43 12.42 1.03
N THR A 4 -28.60 11.55 0.47
CA THR A 4 -27.33 11.12 1.06
C THR A 4 -26.22 11.55 0.10
N PHE A 5 -25.04 11.83 0.65
CA PHE A 5 -23.83 12.17 -0.09
C PHE A 5 -22.72 11.20 0.32
N VAL A 6 -21.85 10.85 -0.62
CA VAL A 6 -20.67 10.01 -0.38
C VAL A 6 -19.44 10.71 -0.92
N HIS A 7 -18.40 10.85 -0.08
CA HIS A 7 -17.09 11.31 -0.56
C HIS A 7 -16.47 10.25 -1.47
N LEU A 8 -16.18 10.61 -2.72
CA LEU A 8 -15.56 9.71 -3.71
C LEU A 8 -14.08 10.02 -3.97
N ARG A 9 -13.58 11.16 -3.48
CA ARG A 9 -12.21 11.63 -3.70
C ARG A 9 -11.60 12.10 -2.38
N VAL A 10 -10.75 11.27 -1.81
CA VAL A 10 -10.11 11.47 -0.49
C VAL A 10 -8.65 11.02 -0.60
N HIS A 11 -7.74 11.89 -0.17
CA HIS A 11 -6.31 11.61 -0.08
C HIS A 11 -5.94 11.29 1.37
N SER A 12 -5.41 10.08 1.59
CA SER A 12 -4.88 9.72 2.90
C SER A 12 -3.44 10.21 3.10
N GLU A 13 -2.88 9.96 4.28
CA GLU A 13 -1.46 10.09 4.60
C GLU A 13 -0.52 9.38 3.60
N TYR A 14 -1.03 8.43 2.81
CA TYR A 14 -0.31 7.72 1.77
C TYR A 14 -0.33 8.41 0.40
N SER A 15 -1.14 9.46 0.21
CA SER A 15 -0.80 10.50 -0.75
C SER A 15 0.37 11.31 -0.17
N MET A 16 1.56 10.72 -0.17
CA MET A 16 2.76 11.14 0.57
C MET A 16 3.11 12.64 0.44
N VAL A 17 2.67 13.28 -0.65
CA VAL A 17 2.91 14.69 -0.94
C VAL A 17 1.89 15.64 -0.31
N ASP A 18 0.60 15.27 -0.18
CA ASP A 18 -0.48 16.20 0.22
C ASP A 18 -1.47 15.72 1.32
N GLY A 19 -2.07 14.54 1.23
CA GLY A 19 -3.10 14.07 2.18
C GLY A 19 -2.66 13.88 3.64
N LEU A 20 -3.42 14.40 4.60
CA LEU A 20 -3.21 14.25 6.04
C LEU A 20 -4.12 13.17 6.68
N VAL A 21 -5.15 12.73 5.95
CA VAL A 21 -6.20 11.84 6.47
C VAL A 21 -5.63 10.46 6.82
N ARG A 22 -5.85 10.00 8.05
CA ARG A 22 -5.52 8.61 8.43
C ARG A 22 -6.70 7.68 8.23
N VAL A 23 -6.45 6.45 7.78
CA VAL A 23 -7.49 5.49 7.40
C VAL A 23 -8.50 5.19 8.52
N LYS A 24 -8.02 4.84 9.73
CA LYS A 24 -8.93 4.52 10.85
C LYS A 24 -9.79 5.73 11.27
N PRO A 25 -9.20 6.93 11.49
CA PRO A 25 -9.96 8.16 11.71
C PRO A 25 -10.98 8.49 10.60
N LEU A 26 -10.62 8.32 9.32
CA LEU A 26 -11.55 8.52 8.19
C LEU A 26 -12.79 7.64 8.32
N VAL A 27 -12.59 6.34 8.54
CA VAL A 27 -13.72 5.40 8.66
C VAL A 27 -14.57 5.71 9.89
N LYS A 28 -13.94 6.05 11.02
CA LYS A 28 -14.66 6.50 12.22
C LYS A 28 -15.52 7.73 11.92
N ARG A 29 -14.97 8.73 11.23
CA ARG A 29 -15.69 9.95 10.87
C ARG A 29 -16.84 9.68 9.91
N ALA A 30 -16.66 8.80 8.94
CA ALA A 30 -17.72 8.37 8.03
C ALA A 30 -18.90 7.72 8.79
N VAL A 31 -18.62 6.88 9.79
CA VAL A 31 -19.65 6.29 10.67
C VAL A 31 -20.36 7.36 11.51
N GLU A 32 -19.62 8.28 12.12
CA GLU A 32 -20.17 9.38 12.92
C GLU A 32 -21.11 10.29 12.11
N LEU A 33 -20.79 10.51 10.84
CA LEU A 33 -21.60 11.29 9.90
C LEU A 33 -22.68 10.46 9.18
N GLY A 34 -22.84 9.19 9.52
CA GLY A 34 -23.87 8.32 8.93
C GLY A 34 -23.69 8.03 7.44
N MET A 35 -22.46 8.13 6.90
CA MET A 35 -22.18 7.85 5.50
C MET A 35 -22.10 6.34 5.24
N PRO A 36 -22.89 5.79 4.30
CA PRO A 36 -22.94 4.35 4.04
C PRO A 36 -21.72 3.82 3.26
N ALA A 37 -20.98 4.71 2.63
CA ALA A 37 -19.81 4.41 1.82
C ALA A 37 -18.81 5.55 1.90
N VAL A 38 -17.54 5.27 1.59
CA VAL A 38 -16.49 6.28 1.44
C VAL A 38 -15.51 5.82 0.37
N GLY A 39 -15.03 6.75 -0.45
CA GLY A 39 -14.00 6.54 -1.45
C GLY A 39 -12.63 6.93 -0.96
N LEU A 40 -11.63 6.18 -1.40
CA LEU A 40 -10.22 6.51 -1.20
C LEU A 40 -9.52 6.52 -2.55
N THR A 41 -8.87 7.63 -2.86
CA THR A 41 -8.25 7.92 -4.18
C THR A 41 -6.88 8.53 -3.95
N GLU A 42 -5.94 7.71 -3.49
CA GLU A 42 -4.59 8.17 -3.19
C GLU A 42 -3.87 8.62 -4.47
N GLN A 43 -2.89 9.51 -4.32
CA GLN A 43 -2.16 10.06 -5.46
C GLN A 43 -1.31 9.00 -6.14
N SER A 44 -1.81 8.49 -7.26
CA SER A 44 -1.15 7.56 -8.16
C SER A 44 -0.60 6.32 -7.45
N ASN A 45 -1.26 5.91 -6.37
CA ASN A 45 -0.91 4.74 -5.59
C ASN A 45 -2.17 4.16 -4.93
N MET A 46 -2.01 2.99 -4.31
CA MET A 46 -3.05 2.33 -3.52
C MET A 46 -2.44 1.77 -2.22
N PHE A 47 -1.46 2.48 -1.66
CA PHE A 47 -0.61 1.98 -0.57
C PHE A 47 -1.42 1.55 0.66
N SER A 48 -2.52 2.24 0.97
CA SER A 48 -3.32 1.94 2.16
C SER A 48 -4.57 1.11 1.90
N LEU A 49 -4.75 0.60 0.68
CA LEU A 49 -5.96 -0.09 0.23
C LEU A 49 -6.39 -1.24 1.15
N VAL A 50 -5.47 -2.12 1.53
CA VAL A 50 -5.79 -3.29 2.36
C VAL A 50 -6.32 -2.84 3.73
N ARG A 51 -5.67 -1.85 4.33
CA ARG A 51 -6.08 -1.26 5.62
C ARG A 51 -7.41 -0.56 5.52
N PHE A 52 -7.62 0.18 4.43
CA PHE A 52 -8.86 0.89 4.15
C PHE A 52 -10.02 -0.08 3.96
N TYR A 53 -9.83 -1.13 3.19
CA TYR A 53 -10.83 -2.16 2.98
C TYR A 53 -11.17 -2.86 4.30
N LYS A 54 -10.18 -3.30 5.09
CA LYS A 54 -10.41 -3.92 6.41
C LYS A 54 -11.15 -2.99 7.38
N ALA A 55 -10.75 -1.72 7.43
CA ALA A 55 -11.35 -0.75 8.34
C ALA A 55 -12.80 -0.44 7.96
N THR A 56 -13.07 -0.19 6.68
CA THR A 56 -14.42 0.11 6.18
C THR A 56 -15.35 -1.09 6.36
N THR A 57 -14.94 -2.29 5.92
CA THR A 57 -15.78 -3.49 6.05
C THR A 57 -16.03 -3.85 7.52
N GLY A 58 -15.03 -3.71 8.38
CA GLY A 58 -15.16 -3.94 9.82
C GLY A 58 -16.09 -2.96 10.53
N ALA A 59 -16.28 -1.76 9.97
CA ALA A 59 -17.17 -0.73 10.48
C ALA A 59 -18.56 -0.73 9.82
N GLY A 60 -18.82 -1.63 8.85
CA GLY A 60 -20.07 -1.66 8.09
C GLY A 60 -20.21 -0.50 7.08
N VAL A 61 -19.12 0.15 6.72
CA VAL A 61 -19.05 1.18 5.68
C VAL A 61 -18.56 0.54 4.39
N LYS A 62 -19.19 0.84 3.25
CA LYS A 62 -18.77 0.29 1.95
C LYS A 62 -17.52 1.03 1.42
N PRO A 63 -16.42 0.33 1.11
CA PRO A 63 -15.27 0.96 0.45
C PRO A 63 -15.55 1.22 -1.03
N VAL A 64 -15.17 2.41 -1.51
CA VAL A 64 -15.02 2.72 -2.93
C VAL A 64 -13.53 2.86 -3.23
N ILE A 65 -12.98 1.93 -4.00
CA ILE A 65 -11.54 1.85 -4.28
C ILE A 65 -11.23 2.68 -5.52
N GLY A 66 -10.24 3.56 -5.45
CA GLY A 66 -9.79 4.35 -6.58
C GLY A 66 -8.37 4.89 -6.44
N ALA A 67 -7.95 5.69 -7.41
CA ALA A 67 -6.69 6.43 -7.38
C ALA A 67 -6.79 7.74 -8.19
N ASP A 68 -6.06 8.74 -7.73
CA ASP A 68 -5.89 10.02 -8.41
C ASP A 68 -4.62 9.98 -9.27
N LEU A 69 -4.77 9.84 -10.58
CA LEU A 69 -3.67 9.63 -11.51
C LEU A 69 -3.16 10.95 -12.08
N TRP A 70 -1.83 11.06 -12.22
CA TRP A 70 -1.24 12.02 -13.14
C TRP A 70 -1.39 11.49 -14.57
N LEU A 71 -1.95 12.31 -15.45
CA LEU A 71 -2.15 11.97 -16.86
C LEU A 71 -1.24 12.85 -17.71
N GLU A 72 -0.64 12.25 -18.75
CA GLU A 72 0.21 12.97 -19.68
C GLU A 72 -0.45 14.25 -20.25
N ASN A 73 0.35 15.30 -20.35
CA ASN A 73 0.01 16.53 -21.06
C ASN A 73 1.04 16.76 -22.17
N PRO A 74 0.71 16.38 -23.43
CA PRO A 74 1.65 16.50 -24.54
C PRO A 74 2.08 17.95 -24.83
N ASP A 75 1.22 18.92 -24.51
CA ASP A 75 1.47 20.34 -24.76
C ASP A 75 2.40 20.94 -23.68
N GLU A 76 2.29 20.47 -22.44
CA GLU A 76 3.12 20.91 -21.30
C GLU A 76 3.53 19.71 -20.42
N PRO A 77 4.60 18.98 -20.77
CA PRO A 77 4.99 17.75 -20.07
C PRO A 77 5.29 17.90 -18.58
N GLU A 78 5.75 19.09 -18.15
CA GLU A 78 6.02 19.42 -16.74
C GLU A 78 4.73 19.62 -15.92
N ASN A 79 3.61 19.89 -16.60
CA ASN A 79 2.29 20.17 -16.03
C ASN A 79 1.27 19.09 -16.46
N PRO A 80 1.40 17.84 -15.97
CA PRO A 80 0.46 16.78 -16.28
C PRO A 80 -0.96 17.11 -15.79
N PHE A 81 -1.95 16.56 -16.48
CA PHE A 81 -3.35 16.62 -16.08
C PHE A 81 -3.64 15.66 -14.93
N ARG A 82 -4.86 15.74 -14.39
CA ARG A 82 -5.39 14.76 -13.42
C ARG A 82 -6.57 13.99 -13.99
N LEU A 83 -6.68 12.73 -13.60
CA LEU A 83 -7.84 11.88 -13.83
C LEU A 83 -8.06 11.01 -12.59
N THR A 84 -9.26 10.97 -12.05
CA THR A 84 -9.59 10.07 -10.94
C THR A 84 -10.28 8.84 -11.49
N LEU A 85 -9.78 7.66 -11.15
CA LEU A 85 -10.39 6.38 -11.53
C LEU A 85 -10.88 5.64 -10.30
N LEU A 86 -12.09 5.08 -10.38
CA LEU A 86 -12.72 4.24 -9.38
C LEU A 86 -12.94 2.84 -9.96
N ALA A 87 -12.61 1.81 -9.21
CA ALA A 87 -12.89 0.43 -9.56
C ALA A 87 -14.37 0.11 -9.32
N ARG A 88 -15.11 -0.15 -10.41
CA ARG A 88 -16.53 -0.54 -10.35
C ARG A 88 -16.71 -1.98 -9.91
N ASP A 89 -15.80 -2.85 -10.34
CA ASP A 89 -15.84 -4.30 -10.12
C ASP A 89 -14.40 -4.85 -10.05
N ASN A 90 -14.26 -6.16 -9.85
CA ASN A 90 -12.94 -6.80 -9.75
C ASN A 90 -12.10 -6.70 -11.04
N GLU A 91 -12.72 -6.59 -12.22
CA GLU A 91 -11.99 -6.32 -13.47
C GLU A 91 -11.38 -4.91 -13.42
N GLY A 92 -12.17 -3.92 -13.01
CA GLY A 92 -11.71 -2.56 -12.81
C GLY A 92 -10.61 -2.44 -11.76
N TYR A 93 -10.68 -3.22 -10.68
CA TYR A 93 -9.64 -3.27 -9.66
C TYR A 93 -8.29 -3.75 -10.20
N LEU A 94 -8.29 -4.82 -11.01
CA LEU A 94 -7.08 -5.32 -11.66
C LEU A 94 -6.54 -4.33 -12.70
N ASN A 95 -7.42 -3.76 -13.52
CA ASN A 95 -7.05 -2.73 -14.48
C ASN A 95 -6.43 -1.50 -13.80
N LEU A 96 -7.03 -1.02 -12.71
CA LEU A 96 -6.50 0.10 -11.92
C LEU A 96 -5.14 -0.23 -11.31
N THR A 97 -4.99 -1.46 -10.79
CA THR A 97 -3.73 -1.96 -10.24
C THR A 97 -2.62 -1.94 -11.28
N GLU A 98 -2.89 -2.38 -12.51
CA GLU A 98 -1.94 -2.32 -13.62
C GLU A 98 -1.64 -0.89 -14.07
N ILE A 99 -2.66 -0.03 -14.18
CA ILE A 99 -2.47 1.38 -14.59
C ILE A 99 -1.56 2.12 -13.59
N VAL A 100 -1.82 1.96 -12.28
CA VAL A 100 -0.99 2.52 -11.22
C VAL A 100 0.45 1.98 -11.30
N SER A 101 0.60 0.68 -11.54
CA SER A 101 1.91 0.04 -11.70
C SER A 101 2.69 0.61 -12.87
N LEU A 102 2.06 0.76 -14.06
CA LEU A 102 2.67 1.34 -15.25
C LEU A 102 3.11 2.80 -15.03
N GLY A 103 2.34 3.56 -14.26
CA GLY A 103 2.72 4.90 -13.85
C GLY A 103 4.09 4.94 -13.18
N TYR A 104 4.38 4.01 -12.28
CA TYR A 104 5.71 3.89 -11.65
C TYR A 104 6.74 3.23 -12.58
N THR A 105 6.43 2.08 -13.18
CA THR A 105 7.44 1.28 -13.90
C THR A 105 7.86 1.88 -15.24
N GLU A 106 6.97 2.62 -15.91
CA GLU A 106 7.20 3.17 -17.25
C GLU A 106 6.95 4.68 -17.34
N GLY A 107 6.16 5.25 -16.42
CA GLY A 107 5.63 6.61 -16.50
C GLY A 107 6.37 7.67 -15.70
N GLN A 108 7.41 7.30 -14.95
CA GLN A 108 8.09 8.23 -14.05
C GLN A 108 8.79 9.37 -14.80
N ARG A 109 8.38 10.60 -14.49
CA ARG A 109 9.03 11.84 -14.93
C ARG A 109 8.95 12.87 -13.81
N HIS A 110 10.08 13.50 -13.49
CA HIS A 110 10.19 14.56 -12.48
C HIS A 110 9.58 14.18 -11.11
N GLY A 111 9.81 12.95 -10.65
CA GLY A 111 9.27 12.45 -9.38
C GLY A 111 7.76 12.17 -9.39
N LYS A 112 7.13 12.12 -10.57
CA LYS A 112 5.70 11.81 -10.73
C LYS A 112 5.50 10.58 -11.62
N PRO A 113 4.69 9.60 -11.20
CA PRO A 113 4.26 8.50 -12.08
C PRO A 113 3.17 9.00 -13.04
N ILE A 114 3.53 9.33 -14.28
CA ILE A 114 2.62 9.90 -15.28
C ILE A 114 2.06 8.79 -16.18
N VAL A 115 0.75 8.61 -16.15
CA VAL A 115 0.00 7.65 -16.97
C VAL A 115 -0.20 8.19 -18.38
N GLN A 116 0.01 7.32 -19.37
CA GLN A 116 -0.23 7.61 -20.78
C GLN A 116 -1.59 7.09 -21.24
N ARG A 117 -2.22 7.75 -22.23
CA ARG A 117 -3.54 7.38 -22.76
C ARG A 117 -3.63 5.94 -23.28
N PRO A 118 -2.64 5.38 -24.01
CA PRO A 118 -2.72 4.00 -24.51
C PRO A 118 -2.82 2.96 -23.38
N TRP A 119 -2.26 3.24 -22.20
CA TRP A 119 -2.38 2.36 -21.04
C TRP A 119 -3.81 2.31 -20.50
N LEU A 120 -4.54 3.43 -20.57
CA LEU A 120 -5.95 3.51 -20.22
C LEU A 120 -6.83 2.82 -21.28
N GLU A 121 -6.52 3.02 -22.57
CA GLU A 121 -7.25 2.40 -23.70
C GLU A 121 -7.24 0.88 -23.63
N SER A 122 -6.10 0.29 -23.26
CA SER A 122 -5.94 -1.16 -23.11
C SER A 122 -6.57 -1.74 -21.84
N ARG A 123 -6.98 -0.90 -20.87
CA ARG A 123 -7.40 -1.31 -19.50
C ARG A 123 -8.63 -0.53 -19.02
N SER A 124 -9.57 -0.22 -19.90
CA SER A 124 -10.72 0.62 -19.56
C SER A 124 -11.89 -0.12 -18.90
N GLY A 125 -11.90 -1.47 -18.99
CA GLY A 125 -12.96 -2.31 -18.44
C GLY A 125 -13.13 -2.16 -16.93
N GLY A 126 -14.38 -2.20 -16.46
CA GLY A 126 -14.69 -2.19 -15.02
C GLY A 126 -14.38 -0.87 -14.27
N LEU A 127 -14.05 0.21 -14.97
CA LEU A 127 -13.70 1.49 -14.34
C LEU A 127 -14.80 2.55 -14.45
N ILE A 128 -14.80 3.49 -13.50
CA ILE A 128 -15.52 4.76 -13.54
C ILE A 128 -14.47 5.88 -13.49
N ALA A 129 -14.56 6.85 -14.41
CA ALA A 129 -13.64 7.97 -14.52
C ALA A 129 -14.33 9.28 -14.12
N MET A 130 -13.67 10.06 -13.28
CA MET A 130 -14.05 11.45 -12.97
C MET A 130 -13.02 12.39 -13.57
N SER A 131 -13.49 13.52 -14.12
CA SER A 131 -12.68 14.39 -14.98
C SER A 131 -11.47 15.06 -14.33
N GLY A 132 -11.26 14.97 -13.01
CA GLY A 132 -10.16 15.63 -12.31
C GLY A 132 -10.39 17.13 -12.05
N ALA A 133 -11.64 17.57 -12.13
CA ALA A 133 -12.08 18.98 -12.01
C ALA A 133 -11.16 19.95 -12.78
N LYS A 134 -10.74 21.06 -12.15
CA LYS A 134 -9.86 22.08 -12.77
C LYS A 134 -8.46 21.60 -13.16
N MET A 135 -8.03 20.45 -12.62
CA MET A 135 -6.74 19.84 -12.96
C MET A 135 -6.86 18.85 -14.13
N GLY A 136 -8.09 18.53 -14.53
CA GLY A 136 -8.43 17.68 -15.67
C GLY A 136 -8.12 18.30 -17.02
N ASP A 137 -7.89 17.45 -18.03
CA ASP A 137 -7.61 17.88 -19.39
C ASP A 137 -8.79 18.62 -20.04
N VAL A 138 -10.03 18.24 -19.69
CA VAL A 138 -11.26 18.91 -20.14
C VAL A 138 -11.36 20.32 -19.56
N CYS A 139 -11.30 20.47 -18.23
CA CYS A 139 -11.49 21.79 -17.62
C CYS A 139 -10.29 22.73 -17.89
N LYS A 140 -9.07 22.21 -17.98
CA LYS A 140 -7.92 23.01 -18.45
C LYS A 140 -8.15 23.60 -19.83
N ALA A 141 -8.77 22.86 -20.75
CA ALA A 141 -9.13 23.39 -22.07
C ALA A 141 -10.26 24.44 -22.00
N LEU A 142 -11.25 24.24 -21.13
CA LEU A 142 -12.32 25.22 -20.86
C LEU A 142 -11.75 26.54 -20.34
N LEU A 143 -10.96 26.50 -19.27
CA LEU A 143 -10.33 27.67 -18.66
C LEU A 143 -9.36 28.39 -19.61
N ALA A 144 -8.77 27.67 -20.56
CA ALA A 144 -7.94 28.25 -21.62
C ALA A 144 -8.74 28.87 -22.79
N GLY A 145 -10.07 28.92 -22.71
CA GLY A 145 -10.94 29.47 -23.75
C GLY A 145 -11.02 28.60 -25.01
N LYS A 146 -10.83 27.28 -24.89
CA LYS A 146 -10.82 26.31 -26.01
C LYS A 146 -11.99 25.30 -25.90
N PRO A 147 -13.25 25.72 -26.07
CA PRO A 147 -14.43 24.87 -25.84
C PRO A 147 -14.51 23.67 -26.80
N GLU A 148 -14.14 23.82 -28.07
CA GLU A 148 -14.14 22.70 -29.03
C GLU A 148 -13.12 21.61 -28.65
N LEU A 149 -11.96 22.00 -28.11
CA LEU A 149 -10.97 21.06 -27.60
C LEU A 149 -11.49 20.34 -26.35
N ALA A 150 -12.11 21.08 -25.43
CA ALA A 150 -12.72 20.50 -24.24
C ALA A 150 -13.81 19.48 -24.61
N LYS A 151 -14.65 19.82 -25.58
CA LYS A 151 -15.67 18.93 -26.14
C LYS A 151 -15.07 17.66 -26.72
N ALA A 152 -14.02 17.78 -27.55
CA ALA A 152 -13.33 16.62 -28.12
C ALA A 152 -12.71 15.72 -27.04
N ARG A 153 -12.08 16.30 -26.01
CA ARG A 153 -11.51 15.57 -24.86
C ARG A 153 -12.59 14.86 -24.04
N ALA A 154 -13.71 15.52 -23.76
CA ALA A 154 -14.84 14.90 -23.05
C ALA A 154 -15.46 13.75 -23.87
N GLN A 155 -15.60 13.92 -25.19
CA GLN A 155 -16.10 12.86 -26.08
C GLN A 155 -15.16 11.64 -26.11
N TYR A 156 -13.84 11.87 -26.08
CA TYR A 156 -12.84 10.81 -25.98
C TYR A 156 -13.05 9.98 -24.71
N TRP A 157 -13.17 10.61 -23.54
CA TRP A 157 -13.42 9.91 -22.28
C TRP A 157 -14.78 9.22 -22.23
N MET A 158 -15.81 9.84 -22.81
CA MET A 158 -17.14 9.24 -22.95
C MET A 158 -17.10 7.95 -23.77
N ASN A 159 -16.32 7.93 -24.86
CA ASN A 159 -16.16 6.75 -25.70
C ASN A 159 -15.33 5.66 -25.00
N LEU A 160 -14.32 6.06 -24.23
CA LEU A 160 -13.46 5.13 -23.50
C LEU A 160 -14.17 4.50 -22.29
N TYR A 161 -14.99 5.27 -21.59
CA TYR A 161 -15.74 4.83 -20.40
C TYR A 161 -17.25 5.05 -20.59
N PRO A 162 -17.90 4.29 -21.50
CA PRO A 162 -19.31 4.49 -21.85
C PRO A 162 -20.22 4.31 -20.63
N GLY A 163 -20.99 5.36 -20.31
CA GLY A 163 -21.86 5.39 -19.11
C GLY A 163 -21.10 5.40 -17.78
N SER A 164 -19.80 5.64 -17.81
CA SER A 164 -18.88 5.57 -16.66
C SER A 164 -17.93 6.78 -16.59
N TYR A 165 -18.15 7.83 -17.39
CA TYR A 165 -17.40 9.09 -17.32
C TYR A 165 -18.26 10.20 -16.73
N TYR A 166 -17.74 10.89 -15.72
CA TYR A 166 -18.43 11.97 -15.01
C TYR A 166 -17.60 13.24 -15.02
N LEU A 167 -18.24 14.39 -15.26
CA LEU A 167 -17.62 15.69 -15.05
C LEU A 167 -17.65 16.03 -13.56
N GLU A 168 -16.46 16.17 -12.99
CA GLU A 168 -16.27 16.42 -11.56
C GLU A 168 -16.44 17.92 -11.24
N LEU A 169 -17.27 18.22 -10.25
CA LEU A 169 -17.56 19.56 -9.77
C LEU A 169 -17.08 19.74 -8.33
N GLN A 170 -16.41 20.85 -8.05
CA GLN A 170 -15.82 21.14 -6.74
C GLN A 170 -16.14 22.57 -6.32
N ARG A 171 -16.43 22.76 -5.02
CA ARG A 171 -16.68 24.06 -4.39
C ARG A 171 -15.83 24.16 -3.12
N THR A 172 -14.54 24.37 -3.31
CA THR A 172 -13.55 24.45 -2.22
C THR A 172 -13.05 25.89 -2.01
N GLY A 173 -13.65 26.88 -2.65
CA GLY A 173 -13.23 28.29 -2.51
C GLY A 173 -11.86 28.60 -3.12
N ARG A 174 -11.26 27.67 -3.87
CA ARG A 174 -10.00 27.92 -4.57
C ARG A 174 -10.26 28.70 -5.86
N SER A 175 -9.26 29.44 -6.32
CA SER A 175 -9.34 30.18 -7.58
C SER A 175 -9.67 29.23 -8.74
N GLY A 176 -10.62 29.64 -9.58
CA GLY A 176 -11.09 28.93 -10.76
C GLY A 176 -12.05 27.76 -10.52
N ASP A 177 -12.38 27.42 -9.26
CA ASP A 177 -13.32 26.32 -8.97
C ASP A 177 -14.71 26.57 -9.58
N GLU A 178 -15.29 27.76 -9.33
CA GLU A 178 -16.65 28.09 -9.77
C GLU A 178 -16.74 28.29 -11.29
N ASP A 179 -15.72 28.89 -11.91
CA ASP A 179 -15.61 29.00 -13.37
C ASP A 179 -15.56 27.61 -14.00
N CYS A 180 -14.72 26.72 -13.47
CA CYS A 180 -14.63 25.34 -13.92
C CYS A 180 -15.97 24.61 -13.80
N LEU A 181 -16.68 24.80 -12.69
CA LEU A 181 -17.98 24.21 -12.43
C LEU A 181 -19.01 24.65 -13.46
N HIS A 182 -19.20 25.96 -13.66
CA HIS A 182 -20.19 26.48 -14.60
C HIS A 182 -19.93 26.01 -16.04
N MET A 183 -18.67 26.08 -16.49
CA MET A 183 -18.30 25.62 -17.83
C MET A 183 -18.46 24.10 -17.99
N SER A 184 -18.20 23.32 -16.92
CA SER A 184 -18.40 21.87 -16.93
C SER A 184 -19.87 21.49 -16.99
N VAL A 185 -20.75 22.22 -16.28
CA VAL A 185 -22.20 22.01 -16.34
C VAL A 185 -22.75 22.32 -17.74
N GLU A 186 -22.31 23.41 -18.37
CA GLU A 186 -22.71 23.72 -19.76
C GLU A 186 -22.25 22.62 -20.72
N LEU A 187 -21.01 22.15 -20.59
CA LEU A 187 -20.49 21.05 -21.40
C LEU A 187 -21.26 19.74 -21.14
N ALA A 188 -21.62 19.47 -19.89
CA ALA A 188 -22.42 18.31 -19.49
C ALA A 188 -23.77 18.28 -20.22
N GLN A 189 -24.48 19.41 -20.21
CA GLN A 189 -25.76 19.57 -20.89
C GLN A 189 -25.64 19.38 -22.41
N ASN A 190 -24.61 19.95 -23.02
CA ASN A 190 -24.37 19.87 -24.46
C ASN A 190 -24.04 18.45 -24.94
N LEU A 191 -23.40 17.64 -24.10
CA LEU A 191 -22.97 16.28 -24.45
C LEU A 191 -23.85 15.17 -23.84
N GLY A 192 -24.77 15.50 -22.95
CA GLY A 192 -25.54 14.53 -22.17
C GLY A 192 -24.66 13.74 -21.19
N LEU A 193 -23.62 14.36 -20.65
CA LEU A 193 -22.74 13.74 -19.66
C LEU A 193 -23.26 13.96 -18.22
N PRO A 194 -23.09 12.99 -17.32
CA PRO A 194 -23.42 13.20 -15.91
C PRO A 194 -22.34 14.04 -15.21
N VAL A 195 -22.75 14.79 -14.19
CA VAL A 195 -21.87 15.52 -13.28
C VAL A 195 -21.81 14.84 -11.91
N VAL A 196 -20.71 15.03 -11.16
CA VAL A 196 -20.55 14.49 -9.81
C VAL A 196 -19.88 15.50 -8.90
N ALA A 197 -20.40 15.68 -7.69
CA ALA A 197 -19.81 16.56 -6.69
C ALA A 197 -18.72 15.82 -5.89
N THR A 198 -17.57 16.47 -5.70
CA THR A 198 -16.51 16.03 -4.78
C THR A 198 -16.04 17.22 -3.93
N ASN A 199 -15.36 16.94 -2.82
CA ASN A 199 -14.76 17.97 -1.97
C ASN A 199 -13.22 17.94 -1.94
N ASP A 200 -12.59 17.13 -2.80
CA ASP A 200 -11.13 17.00 -2.93
C ASP A 200 -10.44 16.89 -1.54
N VAL A 201 -10.87 15.91 -0.73
CA VAL A 201 -10.59 15.91 0.71
C VAL A 201 -9.13 15.55 1.00
N HIS A 202 -8.46 16.39 1.79
CA HIS A 202 -7.07 16.18 2.20
C HIS A 202 -6.85 16.14 3.72
N PHE A 203 -7.84 16.55 4.51
CA PHE A 203 -7.80 16.51 5.98
C PHE A 203 -9.21 16.27 6.54
N LEU A 204 -9.35 15.93 7.82
CA LEU A 204 -10.65 15.50 8.37
C LEU A 204 -11.53 16.66 8.81
N GLU A 205 -10.98 17.58 9.60
CA GLU A 205 -11.69 18.75 10.12
C GLU A 205 -11.09 20.05 9.56
N ALA A 206 -11.88 21.12 9.45
CA ALA A 206 -11.41 22.41 8.90
C ALA A 206 -10.17 22.95 9.66
N ASP A 207 -10.11 22.76 10.97
CA ASP A 207 -9.01 23.19 11.85
C ASP A 207 -7.68 22.44 11.60
N ASP A 208 -7.67 21.42 10.73
CA ASP A 208 -6.47 20.71 10.32
C ASP A 208 -5.80 21.31 9.08
N PHE A 209 -6.36 22.36 8.49
CA PHE A 209 -5.78 23.02 7.31
C PHE A 209 -4.34 23.49 7.52
N GLU A 210 -4.04 24.15 8.65
CA GLU A 210 -2.68 24.62 8.94
C GLU A 210 -1.69 23.46 9.09
N ALA A 211 -2.14 22.33 9.64
CA ALA A 211 -1.31 21.13 9.73
C ALA A 211 -1.08 20.49 8.37
N HIS A 212 -2.09 20.51 7.51
CA HIS A 212 -1.96 20.08 6.13
C HIS A 212 -0.98 20.97 5.36
N GLU A 213 -1.07 22.29 5.45
CA GLU A 213 -0.13 23.20 4.79
C GLU A 213 1.31 22.99 5.29
N ALA A 214 1.50 22.76 6.59
CA ALA A 214 2.79 22.39 7.15
C ALA A 214 3.31 21.07 6.56
N ARG A 215 2.45 20.04 6.44
CA ARG A 215 2.79 18.76 5.82
C ARG A 215 3.25 18.92 4.36
N VAL A 216 2.48 19.66 3.56
CA VAL A 216 2.83 19.93 2.15
C VAL A 216 4.17 20.65 2.05
N CYS A 217 4.41 21.67 2.89
CA CYS A 217 5.68 22.40 2.93
C CYS A 217 6.86 21.49 3.33
N ILE A 218 6.64 20.54 4.25
CA ILE A 218 7.66 19.55 4.63
C ILE A 218 8.04 18.71 3.41
N GLY A 219 7.04 18.21 2.68
CA GLY A 219 7.24 17.40 1.46
C GLY A 219 7.93 18.17 0.33
N GLU A 220 7.55 19.42 0.11
CA GLU A 220 8.16 20.30 -0.91
C GLU A 220 9.50 20.90 -0.51
N SER A 221 9.94 20.69 0.74
CA SER A 221 11.13 21.33 1.31
C SER A 221 11.08 22.87 1.24
N ARG A 222 9.90 23.46 1.47
CA ARG A 222 9.65 24.91 1.50
C ARG A 222 9.23 25.39 2.88
N ALA A 223 9.34 26.70 3.11
CA ALA A 223 8.84 27.36 4.33
C ALA A 223 7.39 27.83 4.13
N LEU A 224 6.65 27.93 5.24
CA LEU A 224 5.26 28.38 5.27
C LEU A 224 5.09 29.87 4.93
N ASP A 225 6.15 30.67 5.03
CA ASP A 225 6.16 32.09 4.70
C ASP A 225 6.84 32.40 3.36
N ASP A 226 7.29 31.39 2.58
CA ASP A 226 7.89 31.62 1.27
C ASP A 226 6.84 32.22 0.30
N PRO A 227 7.00 33.48 -0.16
CA PRO A 227 6.03 34.14 -1.03
C PRO A 227 5.93 33.52 -2.42
N ARG A 228 6.83 32.59 -2.77
CA ARG A 228 6.81 31.83 -4.03
C ARG A 228 6.07 30.49 -3.89
N ARG A 229 5.56 30.15 -2.70
CA ARG A 229 4.76 28.94 -2.50
C ARG A 229 3.48 29.02 -3.33
N ASP A 230 3.13 27.91 -3.98
CA ASP A 230 1.85 27.78 -4.65
C ASP A 230 0.78 27.36 -3.62
N HIS A 231 -0.26 28.19 -3.47
CA HIS A 231 -1.38 27.92 -2.56
C HIS A 231 -2.42 27.05 -3.27
N ARG A 232 -2.11 25.75 -3.38
CA ARG A 232 -2.91 24.75 -4.11
C ARG A 232 -4.15 24.28 -3.34
N PHE A 233 -4.16 24.52 -2.04
CA PHE A 233 -5.18 24.02 -1.12
C PHE A 233 -5.94 25.14 -0.45
N SER A 234 -7.13 24.82 0.06
CA SER A 234 -7.95 25.70 0.90
C SER A 234 -8.43 24.98 2.15
N ASP A 235 -8.85 25.75 3.15
CA ASP A 235 -9.45 25.30 4.40
C ASP A 235 -10.78 24.55 4.22
N GLN A 236 -11.36 24.58 3.03
CA GLN A 236 -12.63 23.90 2.70
C GLN A 236 -12.46 22.45 2.21
N GLN A 237 -11.23 21.94 2.11
CA GLN A 237 -10.91 20.58 1.68
C GLN A 237 -10.93 19.54 2.81
N TYR A 238 -11.77 19.77 3.83
CA TYR A 238 -12.01 18.83 4.92
C TYR A 238 -13.10 17.81 4.57
N PHE A 239 -13.31 16.81 5.43
CA PHE A 239 -14.30 15.76 5.26
C PHE A 239 -15.71 16.25 5.67
N ARG A 240 -16.30 17.10 4.82
CA ARG A 240 -17.64 17.71 5.01
C ARG A 240 -18.74 16.68 5.30
N SER A 241 -19.73 17.07 6.08
CA SER A 241 -20.96 16.28 6.28
C SER A 241 -21.80 16.20 5.02
N ALA A 242 -22.75 15.27 4.99
CA ALA A 242 -23.69 15.16 3.88
C ALA A 242 -24.57 16.42 3.77
N GLU A 243 -24.99 16.98 4.90
CA GLU A 243 -25.79 18.21 4.97
C GLU A 243 -25.06 19.40 4.35
N GLU A 244 -23.79 19.60 4.71
CA GLU A 244 -22.96 20.67 4.15
C GLU A 244 -22.83 20.53 2.63
N MET A 245 -22.58 19.32 2.12
CA MET A 245 -22.45 19.07 0.69
C MET A 245 -23.77 19.21 -0.07
N ILE A 246 -24.90 18.83 0.54
CA ILE A 246 -26.24 19.00 -0.05
C ILE A 246 -26.61 20.48 -0.15
N GLU A 247 -26.34 21.27 0.90
CA GLU A 247 -26.58 22.71 0.89
C GLU A 247 -25.67 23.39 -0.16
N LEU A 248 -24.39 23.03 -0.16
CA LEU A 248 -23.38 23.57 -1.07
C LEU A 248 -23.71 23.32 -2.54
N PHE A 249 -24.36 22.21 -2.89
CA PHE A 249 -24.75 21.85 -4.26
C PHE A 249 -26.28 21.84 -4.46
N SER A 250 -27.01 22.64 -3.70
CA SER A 250 -28.48 22.70 -3.76
C SER A 250 -29.03 23.16 -5.12
N ASP A 251 -28.24 23.89 -5.89
CA ASP A 251 -28.50 24.30 -7.28
C ASP A 251 -28.22 23.19 -8.31
N ILE A 252 -27.43 22.17 -7.96
CA ILE A 252 -27.11 21.01 -8.82
C ILE A 252 -27.32 19.69 -8.05
N PRO A 253 -28.57 19.33 -7.68
CA PRO A 253 -28.83 18.15 -6.85
C PRO A 253 -28.36 16.83 -7.48
N GLU A 254 -28.30 16.76 -8.81
CA GLU A 254 -27.82 15.59 -9.54
C GLU A 254 -26.34 15.28 -9.26
N ALA A 255 -25.50 16.29 -9.01
CA ALA A 255 -24.09 16.12 -8.71
C ALA A 255 -23.90 15.36 -7.39
N VAL A 256 -24.75 15.65 -6.39
CA VAL A 256 -24.80 14.96 -5.10
C VAL A 256 -25.38 13.56 -5.27
N GLN A 257 -26.49 13.40 -5.98
CA GLN A 257 -27.14 12.11 -6.17
C GLN A 257 -26.24 11.11 -6.89
N ASN A 258 -25.46 11.57 -7.87
CA ASN A 258 -24.52 10.74 -8.61
C ASN A 258 -23.39 10.20 -7.71
N THR A 259 -23.06 10.84 -6.58
CA THR A 259 -22.09 10.27 -5.64
C THR A 259 -22.57 8.94 -5.06
N VAL A 260 -23.84 8.87 -4.68
CA VAL A 260 -24.48 7.66 -4.14
C VAL A 260 -24.64 6.61 -5.23
N GLU A 261 -25.00 7.02 -6.45
CA GLU A 261 -25.12 6.11 -7.58
C GLU A 261 -23.78 5.47 -7.94
N ILE A 262 -22.70 6.24 -8.02
CA ILE A 262 -21.36 5.71 -8.22
C ILE A 262 -20.98 4.76 -7.08
N ALA A 263 -21.18 5.15 -5.83
CA ALA A 263 -20.89 4.29 -4.68
C ALA A 263 -21.69 2.98 -4.69
N ARG A 264 -22.94 2.98 -5.19
CA ARG A 264 -23.73 1.76 -5.40
C ARG A 264 -23.13 0.88 -6.50
N ARG A 265 -22.73 1.49 -7.62
CA ARG A 265 -22.13 0.79 -8.77
C ARG A 265 -20.78 0.15 -8.46
N CYS A 266 -19.99 0.72 -7.55
CA CYS A 266 -18.68 0.19 -7.17
C CYS A 266 -18.79 -0.97 -6.17
N SER A 267 -18.54 -2.20 -6.58
CA SER A 267 -18.54 -3.40 -5.73
C SER A 267 -17.33 -4.26 -6.03
N VAL A 268 -16.24 -4.00 -5.31
CA VAL A 268 -14.98 -4.75 -5.41
C VAL A 268 -14.85 -5.65 -4.19
N THR A 269 -14.53 -6.93 -4.41
CA THR A 269 -14.13 -7.83 -3.33
C THR A 269 -12.61 -7.96 -3.31
N VAL A 270 -11.97 -7.46 -2.26
CA VAL A 270 -10.54 -7.72 -2.00
C VAL A 270 -10.44 -9.03 -1.24
N ARG A 271 -9.79 -10.03 -1.83
CA ARG A 271 -9.59 -11.34 -1.18
C ARG A 271 -8.60 -11.16 -0.03
N MET A 272 -8.97 -11.67 1.14
CA MET A 272 -8.16 -11.56 2.35
C MET A 272 -8.14 -12.87 3.10
N GLY A 273 -7.00 -13.22 3.68
CA GLY A 273 -6.86 -14.42 4.52
C GLY A 273 -6.90 -15.76 3.77
N GLU A 274 -6.89 -15.73 2.43
CA GLU A 274 -6.67 -16.90 1.58
C GLU A 274 -5.25 -16.83 1.03
N TYR A 275 -4.47 -17.89 1.17
CA TYR A 275 -3.09 -17.91 0.68
C TYR A 275 -2.98 -18.37 -0.76
N PHE A 276 -2.17 -17.65 -1.53
CA PHE A 276 -1.83 -17.94 -2.91
C PHE A 276 -0.38 -18.40 -2.97
N LEU A 277 -0.19 -19.72 -2.83
CA LEU A 277 1.14 -20.32 -2.86
C LEU A 277 1.71 -20.28 -4.27
N PRO A 278 3.02 -20.02 -4.43
CA PRO A 278 3.65 -20.07 -5.75
C PRO A 278 3.75 -21.50 -6.26
N ASN A 279 3.80 -21.65 -7.59
CA ASN A 279 3.97 -22.95 -8.22
C ASN A 279 5.45 -23.35 -8.18
N TYR A 280 5.75 -24.53 -7.62
CA TYR A 280 7.09 -25.13 -7.69
C TYR A 280 7.18 -26.07 -8.91
N PRO A 281 8.24 -25.99 -9.73
CA PRO A 281 8.40 -26.88 -10.88
C PRO A 281 8.62 -28.32 -10.41
N ILE A 282 7.73 -29.23 -10.80
CA ILE A 282 7.81 -30.67 -10.49
C ILE A 282 8.02 -31.50 -11.76
N PRO A 283 8.63 -32.70 -11.66
CA PRO A 283 8.77 -33.61 -12.79
C PRO A 283 7.42 -34.04 -13.37
N ASP A 284 7.38 -34.22 -14.69
CA ASP A 284 6.17 -34.68 -15.40
C ASP A 284 5.69 -36.04 -14.84
N GLY A 285 4.38 -36.13 -14.58
CA GLY A 285 3.74 -37.36 -14.11
C GLY A 285 3.74 -37.55 -12.59
N MET A 286 4.25 -36.59 -11.81
CA MET A 286 4.11 -36.54 -10.35
C MET A 286 3.17 -35.42 -9.89
N THR A 287 2.55 -35.62 -8.75
CA THR A 287 1.90 -34.54 -7.98
C THR A 287 2.90 -33.81 -7.10
N ILE A 288 2.56 -32.59 -6.66
CA ILE A 288 3.42 -31.83 -5.74
C ILE A 288 3.63 -32.56 -4.41
N ASP A 289 2.60 -33.27 -3.93
CA ASP A 289 2.64 -34.04 -2.69
C ASP A 289 3.58 -35.24 -2.80
N GLU A 290 3.50 -35.99 -3.90
CA GLU A 290 4.41 -37.13 -4.16
C GLU A 290 5.85 -36.67 -4.30
N TYR A 291 6.08 -35.58 -5.05
CA TYR A 291 7.41 -35.01 -5.19
C TYR A 291 7.96 -34.50 -3.84
N PHE A 292 7.11 -33.86 -3.04
CA PHE A 292 7.47 -33.36 -1.72
C PHE A 292 7.86 -34.48 -0.74
N ARG A 293 7.11 -35.60 -0.72
CA ARG A 293 7.49 -36.78 0.07
C ARG A 293 8.83 -37.33 -0.38
N LYS A 294 9.00 -37.56 -1.69
CA LYS A 294 10.23 -38.09 -2.27
C LYS A 294 11.45 -37.25 -1.88
N VAL A 295 11.39 -35.94 -2.06
CA VAL A 295 12.50 -35.02 -1.75
C VAL A 295 12.84 -35.02 -0.27
N SER A 296 11.83 -35.16 0.60
CA SER A 296 12.03 -35.20 2.05
C SER A 296 12.63 -36.53 2.50
N GLU A 297 12.19 -37.65 1.93
CA GLU A 297 12.75 -38.99 2.20
C GLU A 297 14.20 -39.09 1.73
N ASP A 298 14.49 -38.67 0.48
CA ASP A 298 15.84 -38.66 -0.07
C ASP A 298 16.77 -37.78 0.79
N GLY A 299 16.28 -36.61 1.23
CA GLY A 299 17.03 -35.69 2.09
C GLY A 299 17.26 -36.22 3.51
N LEU A 300 16.30 -36.96 4.08
CA LEU A 300 16.47 -37.60 5.38
C LEU A 300 17.56 -38.68 5.31
N GLU A 301 17.56 -39.52 4.28
CA GLU A 301 18.58 -40.55 4.09
C GLU A 301 20.00 -39.94 3.99
N ASP A 302 20.15 -38.82 3.28
CA ASP A 302 21.42 -38.08 3.21
C ASP A 302 21.89 -37.53 4.57
N ARG A 303 20.95 -37.12 5.45
CA ARG A 303 21.25 -36.68 6.81
C ARG A 303 21.62 -37.86 7.71
N LEU A 304 20.81 -38.93 7.70
CA LEU A 304 21.03 -40.11 8.52
C LEU A 304 22.35 -40.82 8.19
N ALA A 305 22.77 -40.83 6.91
CA ALA A 305 24.07 -41.36 6.51
C ALA A 305 25.27 -40.65 7.16
N LYS A 306 25.09 -39.41 7.65
CA LYS A 306 26.12 -38.61 8.32
C LYS A 306 25.96 -38.62 9.85
N THR A 307 24.73 -38.70 10.33
CA THR A 307 24.41 -38.62 11.77
C THR A 307 24.45 -39.99 12.46
N LEU A 308 23.94 -41.04 11.81
CA LEU A 308 23.88 -42.39 12.38
C LEU A 308 24.97 -43.28 11.78
N SER A 309 25.69 -43.99 12.66
CA SER A 309 26.60 -45.05 12.22
C SER A 309 25.82 -46.31 11.88
N LYS A 310 26.06 -46.91 10.71
CA LYS A 310 25.46 -48.20 10.31
C LYS A 310 25.92 -49.37 11.20
N ASP A 311 27.01 -49.19 11.94
CA ASP A 311 27.54 -50.18 12.87
C ASP A 311 26.87 -50.09 14.26
N ASP A 312 25.97 -49.10 14.48
CA ASP A 312 25.21 -48.97 15.72
C ASP A 312 24.17 -50.11 15.83
N PRO A 313 24.18 -50.93 16.89
CA PRO A 313 23.18 -51.98 17.11
C PRO A 313 21.73 -51.47 17.16
N GLU A 314 21.54 -50.19 17.46
CA GLU A 314 20.23 -49.53 17.52
C GLU A 314 19.89 -48.76 16.22
N TYR A 315 20.68 -48.91 15.15
CA TYR A 315 20.52 -48.16 13.89
C TYR A 315 19.09 -48.23 13.35
N ASP A 316 18.52 -49.43 13.24
CA ASP A 316 17.17 -49.62 12.70
C ASP A 316 16.11 -48.94 13.59
N SER A 317 16.22 -49.10 14.93
CA SER A 317 15.29 -48.48 15.87
C SER A 317 15.39 -46.95 15.87
N LYS A 318 16.59 -46.38 15.72
CA LYS A 318 16.80 -44.94 15.62
C LYS A 318 16.24 -44.43 14.30
N ARG A 319 16.57 -45.08 13.18
CA ARG A 319 16.07 -44.75 11.84
C ARG A 319 14.53 -44.76 11.80
N ASP A 320 13.89 -45.75 12.41
CA ASP A 320 12.42 -45.84 12.47
C ASP A 320 11.80 -44.64 13.20
N ALA A 321 12.42 -44.14 14.28
CA ALA A 321 11.93 -42.96 14.99
C ALA A 321 11.92 -41.70 14.10
N TYR A 322 12.94 -41.52 13.25
CA TYR A 322 12.97 -40.43 12.26
C TYR A 322 11.87 -40.58 11.21
N TYR A 323 11.65 -41.79 10.68
CA TYR A 323 10.60 -42.02 9.67
C TYR A 323 9.19 -41.82 10.24
N VAL A 324 8.96 -42.22 11.50
CA VAL A 324 7.69 -41.95 12.19
C VAL A 324 7.43 -40.45 12.27
N ARG A 325 8.43 -39.67 12.71
CA ARG A 325 8.32 -38.20 12.77
C ARG A 325 8.17 -37.57 11.39
N LEU A 326 8.93 -38.03 10.39
CA LEU A 326 8.89 -37.51 9.04
C LEU A 326 7.49 -37.68 8.42
N ASN A 327 6.93 -38.89 8.50
CA ASN A 327 5.61 -39.17 7.94
C ASN A 327 4.51 -38.36 8.63
N PHE A 328 4.57 -38.23 9.96
CA PHE A 328 3.66 -37.37 10.71
C PHE A 328 3.69 -35.90 10.24
N GLU A 329 4.89 -35.34 10.08
CA GLU A 329 5.04 -33.96 9.59
C GLU A 329 4.58 -33.82 8.13
N LEU A 330 4.98 -34.75 7.25
CA LEU A 330 4.59 -34.76 5.84
C LEU A 330 3.07 -34.77 5.67
N ASP A 331 2.38 -35.63 6.42
CA ASP A 331 0.92 -35.75 6.38
C ASP A 331 0.25 -34.43 6.78
N ILE A 332 0.72 -33.79 7.85
CA ILE A 332 0.18 -32.50 8.29
C ILE A 332 0.46 -31.40 7.25
N ILE A 333 1.68 -31.30 6.74
CA ILE A 333 2.06 -30.27 5.76
C ILE A 333 1.24 -30.40 4.48
N ILE A 334 1.06 -31.62 3.98
CA ILE A 334 0.24 -31.91 2.79
C ILE A 334 -1.23 -31.60 3.07
N GLN A 335 -1.77 -32.05 4.21
CA GLN A 335 -3.16 -31.77 4.59
C GLN A 335 -3.45 -30.26 4.68
N MET A 336 -2.48 -29.47 5.15
CA MET A 336 -2.60 -28.02 5.25
C MET A 336 -2.30 -27.28 3.94
N GLY A 337 -1.84 -28.00 2.90
CA GLY A 337 -1.58 -27.44 1.57
C GLY A 337 -0.25 -26.69 1.44
N PHE A 338 0.70 -26.85 2.36
CA PHE A 338 2.01 -26.17 2.32
C PHE A 338 3.20 -26.88 1.61
N PRO A 339 3.09 -28.00 0.86
CA PRO A 339 4.23 -28.61 0.18
C PRO A 339 5.02 -27.65 -0.71
N GLY A 340 4.32 -26.82 -1.50
CA GLY A 340 4.96 -25.86 -2.41
C GLY A 340 5.82 -24.82 -1.67
N TYR A 341 5.35 -24.36 -0.51
CA TYR A 341 6.10 -23.41 0.32
C TYR A 341 7.44 -23.99 0.75
N PHE A 342 7.44 -25.20 1.31
CA PHE A 342 8.67 -25.87 1.75
C PHE A 342 9.63 -26.12 0.58
N LEU A 343 9.12 -26.57 -0.57
CA LEU A 343 9.94 -26.81 -1.76
C LEU A 343 10.63 -25.53 -2.26
N ILE A 344 9.93 -24.40 -2.22
CA ILE A 344 10.49 -23.10 -2.62
C ILE A 344 11.57 -22.66 -1.63
N VAL A 345 11.29 -22.75 -0.32
CA VAL A 345 12.26 -22.40 0.73
C VAL A 345 13.51 -23.26 0.64
N MET A 346 13.33 -24.57 0.51
CA MET A 346 14.42 -25.52 0.28
C MET A 346 15.28 -25.10 -0.91
N ASP A 347 14.64 -24.75 -2.02
CA ASP A 347 15.33 -24.53 -3.29
C ASP A 347 16.27 -23.33 -3.25
N PHE A 348 15.79 -22.16 -2.81
CA PHE A 348 16.64 -20.97 -2.77
C PHE A 348 17.72 -21.08 -1.66
N ILE A 349 17.46 -21.80 -0.56
CA ILE A 349 18.48 -22.07 0.47
C ILE A 349 19.57 -23.00 -0.08
N LYS A 350 19.19 -24.08 -0.77
CA LYS A 350 20.14 -24.99 -1.42
C LYS A 350 20.97 -24.23 -2.46
N TRP A 351 20.34 -23.40 -3.28
CA TRP A 351 21.02 -22.56 -4.26
C TRP A 351 22.01 -21.60 -3.58
N ALA A 352 21.59 -20.91 -2.52
CA ALA A 352 22.44 -19.98 -1.78
C ALA A 352 23.70 -20.68 -1.21
N LYS A 353 23.52 -21.82 -0.54
CA LYS A 353 24.61 -22.65 0.00
C LYS A 353 25.58 -23.09 -1.10
N GLN A 354 25.09 -23.49 -2.28
CA GLN A 354 25.91 -23.93 -3.41
C GLN A 354 26.64 -22.78 -4.13
N ASN A 355 26.12 -21.56 -4.06
CA ASN A 355 26.64 -20.38 -4.77
C ASN A 355 27.43 -19.42 -3.88
N GLY A 356 27.86 -19.91 -2.71
CA GLY A 356 28.70 -19.17 -1.77
C GLY A 356 27.99 -18.02 -1.07
N VAL A 357 26.66 -18.07 -0.96
CA VAL A 357 25.89 -17.12 -0.14
C VAL A 357 25.63 -17.76 1.23
N PRO A 358 26.24 -17.25 2.31
CA PRO A 358 26.00 -17.77 3.65
C PRO A 358 24.53 -17.58 4.04
N VAL A 359 23.92 -18.67 4.52
CA VAL A 359 22.56 -18.71 5.07
C VAL A 359 22.68 -18.96 6.57
N GLY A 360 21.87 -18.27 7.37
CA GLY A 360 21.78 -18.55 8.80
C GLY A 360 21.37 -20.01 9.08
N PRO A 361 21.67 -20.56 10.27
CA PRO A 361 21.39 -21.96 10.62
C PRO A 361 19.88 -22.31 10.75
N GLY A 362 19.00 -21.34 10.47
CA GLY A 362 17.56 -21.36 10.77
C GLY A 362 17.27 -20.65 12.10
N ARG A 363 16.26 -19.79 12.13
CA ARG A 363 15.72 -19.15 13.35
C ARG A 363 14.25 -19.48 13.51
N GLY A 364 13.69 -19.14 14.66
CA GLY A 364 12.27 -19.31 14.95
C GLY A 364 11.88 -20.76 15.21
N SER A 365 10.60 -21.06 15.04
CA SER A 365 10.04 -22.39 15.28
C SER A 365 10.36 -23.39 14.17
N GLY A 366 10.78 -22.94 12.97
CA GLY A 366 11.10 -23.81 11.84
C GLY A 366 12.18 -24.87 12.11
N ALA A 367 13.09 -24.63 13.06
CA ALA A 367 14.09 -25.60 13.51
C ALA A 367 13.47 -26.86 14.16
N GLY A 368 12.21 -26.83 14.58
CA GLY A 368 11.49 -27.98 15.12
C GLY A 368 10.94 -28.96 14.07
N SER A 369 11.05 -28.64 12.78
CA SER A 369 10.58 -29.54 11.70
C SER A 369 11.69 -30.46 11.20
N LEU A 370 11.43 -31.77 11.30
CA LEU A 370 12.28 -32.79 10.70
C LEU A 370 12.25 -32.74 9.18
N VAL A 371 11.12 -32.35 8.57
CA VAL A 371 11.05 -32.11 7.11
C VAL A 371 11.98 -30.98 6.70
N ALA A 372 12.01 -29.87 7.45
CA ALA A 372 12.93 -28.76 7.19
C ALA A 372 14.41 -29.17 7.33
N TYR A 373 14.73 -29.98 8.34
CA TYR A 373 16.07 -30.54 8.51
C TYR A 373 16.48 -31.46 7.35
N SER A 374 15.57 -32.33 6.92
CA SER A 374 15.76 -33.28 5.81
C SER A 374 15.98 -32.55 4.49
N GLN A 375 15.27 -31.45 4.26
CA GLN A 375 15.39 -30.64 3.05
C GLN A 375 16.57 -29.64 3.09
N LEU A 376 17.42 -29.67 4.11
CA LEU A 376 18.55 -28.72 4.30
C LEU A 376 18.13 -27.25 4.51
N ILE A 377 16.86 -27.01 4.83
CA ILE A 377 16.35 -25.69 5.22
C ILE A 377 16.98 -25.30 6.57
N THR A 378 16.94 -26.22 7.53
CA THR A 378 17.58 -26.07 8.84
C THR A 378 18.73 -27.05 8.98
N ASP A 379 19.69 -26.73 9.86
CA ASP A 379 20.90 -27.55 10.08
C ASP A 379 20.95 -28.22 11.46
N LEU A 380 19.91 -28.07 12.29
CA LEU A 380 19.78 -28.71 13.59
C LEU A 380 18.88 -29.95 13.52
N ASP A 381 19.31 -31.03 14.16
CA ASP A 381 18.50 -32.24 14.34
C ASP A 381 17.41 -32.00 15.41
N PRO A 382 16.12 -31.96 15.04
CA PRO A 382 15.06 -31.68 16.00
C PRO A 382 14.82 -32.81 17.00
N LEU A 383 15.17 -34.07 16.68
CA LEU A 383 15.00 -35.18 17.61
C LEU A 383 16.11 -35.22 18.65
N GLU A 384 17.33 -34.80 18.31
CA GLU A 384 18.45 -34.72 19.26
C GLU A 384 18.19 -33.66 20.36
N TYR A 385 17.55 -32.55 19.99
CA TYR A 385 17.33 -31.40 20.88
C TYR A 385 15.88 -31.26 21.39
N ASP A 386 15.06 -32.30 21.26
CA ASP A 386 13.64 -32.31 21.68
C ASP A 386 12.83 -31.11 21.14
N LEU A 387 13.08 -30.73 19.88
CA LEU A 387 12.38 -29.62 19.25
C LEU A 387 11.02 -30.07 18.69
N LEU A 388 9.98 -29.32 19.04
CA LEU A 388 8.59 -29.66 18.73
C LEU A 388 8.14 -29.09 17.39
N PHE A 389 7.58 -29.93 16.53
CA PHE A 389 7.03 -29.53 15.23
C PHE A 389 5.75 -28.69 15.38
N GLU A 390 4.94 -29.02 16.38
CA GLU A 390 3.65 -28.37 16.63
C GLU A 390 3.80 -26.91 17.06
N ARG A 391 4.99 -26.52 17.53
CA ARG A 391 5.34 -25.11 17.78
C ARG A 391 5.57 -24.35 16.48
N PHE A 392 5.95 -25.04 15.41
CA PHE A 392 6.10 -24.48 14.08
C PHE A 392 4.78 -24.47 13.32
N LEU A 393 4.16 -25.65 13.18
CA LEU A 393 2.93 -25.81 12.43
C LEU A 393 1.95 -26.62 13.26
N ASN A 394 0.88 -25.95 13.71
CA ASN A 394 -0.16 -26.57 14.51
C ASN A 394 -1.38 -26.91 13.64
N PRO A 395 -1.78 -28.18 13.52
CA PRO A 395 -2.95 -28.57 12.72
C PRO A 395 -4.27 -28.00 13.26
N GLU A 396 -4.37 -27.68 14.55
CA GLU A 396 -5.56 -27.06 15.15
C GLU A 396 -5.66 -25.55 14.85
N ARG A 397 -4.59 -24.93 14.35
CA ARG A 397 -4.53 -23.51 13.98
C ARG A 397 -3.90 -23.36 12.61
N VAL A 398 -4.74 -23.20 11.59
CA VAL A 398 -4.29 -22.83 10.24
C VAL A 398 -3.63 -21.45 10.31
N SER A 399 -2.30 -21.46 10.30
CA SER A 399 -1.45 -20.28 10.27
C SER A 399 -0.31 -20.55 9.29
N MET A 400 0.17 -19.50 8.62
CA MET A 400 1.24 -19.66 7.65
C MET A 400 2.55 -20.04 8.38
N PRO A 401 3.25 -21.11 7.95
CA PRO A 401 4.59 -21.37 8.43
C PRO A 401 5.53 -20.26 7.98
N ASP A 402 6.38 -19.78 8.89
CA ASP A 402 7.41 -18.77 8.61
C ASP A 402 8.79 -19.29 9.05
N PHE A 403 9.69 -19.47 8.07
CA PHE A 403 11.05 -19.95 8.32
C PHE A 403 12.04 -18.84 8.70
N ASP A 404 11.67 -17.56 8.56
CA ASP A 404 12.54 -16.39 8.85
C ASP A 404 14.00 -16.61 8.36
N VAL A 405 14.19 -16.74 7.05
CA VAL A 405 15.50 -17.12 6.47
C VAL A 405 16.43 -15.91 6.37
N ASP A 406 17.50 -15.92 7.16
CA ASP A 406 18.54 -14.89 7.12
C ASP A 406 19.59 -15.16 6.02
N PHE A 407 19.77 -14.21 5.10
CA PHE A 407 20.90 -14.19 4.16
C PHE A 407 21.94 -13.14 4.54
N CYS A 408 23.20 -13.41 4.23
CA CYS A 408 24.24 -12.38 4.29
C CYS A 408 23.86 -11.19 3.37
N MET A 409 24.01 -9.96 3.88
CA MET A 409 23.60 -8.73 3.20
C MET A 409 24.20 -8.60 1.78
N GLU A 410 25.48 -8.98 1.60
CA GLU A 410 26.17 -8.91 0.29
C GLU A 410 25.66 -9.96 -0.71
N GLY A 411 25.11 -11.08 -0.23
CA GLY A 411 24.63 -12.18 -1.07
C GLY A 411 23.12 -12.17 -1.34
N ARG A 412 22.35 -11.35 -0.61
CA ARG A 412 20.88 -11.32 -0.68
C ARG A 412 20.36 -11.02 -2.08
N ASP A 413 20.90 -9.98 -2.75
CA ASP A 413 20.41 -9.57 -4.07
C ASP A 413 20.62 -10.66 -5.13
N ARG A 414 21.65 -11.51 -4.97
CA ARG A 414 21.89 -12.66 -5.83
C ARG A 414 20.81 -13.74 -5.66
N VAL A 415 20.36 -13.96 -4.43
CA VAL A 415 19.25 -14.90 -4.14
C VAL A 415 17.95 -14.38 -4.72
N ILE A 416 17.67 -13.08 -4.57
CA ILE A 416 16.48 -12.45 -5.17
C ILE A 416 16.50 -12.58 -6.70
N ALA A 417 17.65 -12.33 -7.33
CA ALA A 417 17.80 -12.49 -8.77
C ALA A 417 17.55 -13.93 -9.22
N TYR A 418 18.08 -14.92 -8.50
CA TYR A 418 17.81 -16.34 -8.77
C TYR A 418 16.32 -16.68 -8.67
N VAL A 419 15.66 -16.23 -7.59
CA VAL A 419 14.22 -16.46 -7.39
C VAL A 419 13.42 -15.81 -8.52
N ALA A 420 13.75 -14.57 -8.90
CA ALA A 420 13.10 -13.89 -10.02
C ALA A 420 13.32 -14.58 -11.37
N GLU A 421 14.51 -15.14 -11.62
CA GLU A 421 14.78 -15.89 -12.85
C GLU A 421 14.05 -17.24 -12.88
N LYS A 422 13.97 -17.93 -11.74
CA LYS A 422 13.38 -19.26 -11.64
C LYS A 422 11.85 -19.26 -11.61
N TYR A 423 11.25 -18.35 -10.84
CA TYR A 423 9.80 -18.28 -10.67
C TYR A 423 9.12 -17.25 -11.57
N GLY A 424 9.91 -16.48 -12.32
CA GLY A 424 9.44 -15.46 -13.26
C GLY A 424 9.55 -14.06 -12.69
N ARG A 425 10.14 -13.14 -13.48
CA ARG A 425 10.42 -11.77 -13.02
C ARG A 425 9.16 -10.97 -12.69
N GLU A 426 8.03 -11.29 -13.33
CA GLU A 426 6.75 -10.65 -13.06
C GLU A 426 6.06 -11.20 -11.81
N ALA A 427 6.46 -12.39 -11.34
CA ALA A 427 5.86 -13.08 -10.20
C ALA A 427 6.64 -12.86 -8.89
N VAL A 428 7.77 -12.16 -8.94
CA VAL A 428 8.65 -11.93 -7.79
C VAL A 428 8.83 -10.44 -7.59
N SER A 429 8.63 -9.97 -6.36
CA SER A 429 8.85 -8.57 -6.00
C SER A 429 9.38 -8.45 -4.58
N GLN A 430 10.00 -7.33 -4.26
CA GLN A 430 10.33 -6.99 -2.88
C GLN A 430 9.13 -6.30 -2.21
N ILE A 431 9.19 -6.13 -0.90
CA ILE A 431 8.11 -5.52 -0.12
C ILE A 431 8.45 -4.04 0.15
N ILE A 432 7.48 -3.14 0.01
CA ILE A 432 7.63 -1.73 0.39
C ILE A 432 7.70 -1.57 1.92
N THR A 433 8.38 -0.52 2.35
CA THR A 433 8.31 -0.02 3.72
C THR A 433 7.93 1.44 3.70
N PHE A 434 7.23 1.89 4.73
CA PHE A 434 6.84 3.29 4.85
C PHE A 434 7.60 3.97 5.98
N GLY A 435 8.32 5.05 5.66
CA GLY A 435 8.89 5.93 6.67
C GLY A 435 7.82 6.88 7.19
N THR A 436 7.70 6.97 8.52
CA THR A 436 6.75 7.88 9.19
C THR A 436 7.49 9.02 9.88
N MET A 437 6.78 10.11 10.14
CA MET A 437 7.31 11.24 10.90
C MET A 437 7.39 10.91 12.40
N ALA A 438 8.50 10.28 12.82
CA ALA A 438 8.75 9.93 14.22
C ALA A 438 8.93 11.17 15.10
N ALA A 439 8.66 11.06 16.41
CA ALA A 439 8.64 12.15 17.40
C ALA A 439 9.79 13.17 17.25
N LYS A 440 11.04 12.72 17.18
CA LYS A 440 12.20 13.62 17.02
C LYS A 440 12.30 14.28 15.66
N ALA A 441 11.92 13.57 14.61
CA ALA A 441 12.01 14.03 13.24
C ALA A 441 10.91 15.07 12.95
N VAL A 442 9.68 14.80 13.38
CA VAL A 442 8.53 15.69 13.15
C VAL A 442 8.74 17.06 13.78
N VAL A 443 9.30 17.13 15.00
CA VAL A 443 9.62 18.41 15.67
C VAL A 443 10.63 19.24 14.86
N ARG A 444 11.65 18.57 14.30
CA ARG A 444 12.67 19.25 13.47
C ARG A 444 12.10 19.71 12.13
N ASP A 445 11.26 18.88 11.50
CA ASP A 445 10.63 19.21 10.23
C ASP A 445 9.63 20.36 10.36
N VAL A 446 8.79 20.36 11.41
CA VAL A 446 7.86 21.44 11.73
C VAL A 446 8.59 22.75 11.99
N ALA A 447 9.59 22.75 12.86
CA ALA A 447 10.36 23.95 13.18
C ALA A 447 11.00 24.55 11.92
N ARG A 448 11.52 23.70 11.02
CA ARG A 448 12.10 24.13 9.75
C ARG A 448 11.09 24.83 8.85
N VAL A 449 9.88 24.27 8.68
CA VAL A 449 8.88 24.85 7.78
C VAL A 449 8.19 26.08 8.36
N GLN A 450 8.08 26.19 9.68
CA GLN A 450 7.60 27.39 10.37
C GLN A 450 8.65 28.51 10.43
N GLY A 451 9.86 28.32 9.87
CA GLY A 451 10.93 29.32 9.89
C GLY A 451 11.57 29.53 11.27
N LYS A 452 11.34 28.62 12.22
CA LYS A 452 11.89 28.68 13.58
C LYS A 452 13.37 28.29 13.59
N SER A 453 14.09 28.70 14.63
CA SER A 453 15.54 28.48 14.69
C SER A 453 15.92 26.99 14.82
N TYR A 454 16.98 26.57 14.12
CA TYR A 454 17.52 25.20 14.26
C TYR A 454 17.93 24.88 15.69
N GLY A 455 18.45 25.87 16.43
CA GLY A 455 18.85 25.70 17.82
C GLY A 455 17.67 25.33 18.74
N LEU A 456 16.52 25.96 18.54
CA LEU A 456 15.29 25.63 19.26
C LEU A 456 14.81 24.22 18.92
N ALA A 457 14.78 23.89 17.62
CA ALA A 457 14.36 22.57 17.13
C ALA A 457 15.24 21.43 17.67
N ASP A 458 16.57 21.62 17.68
CA ASP A 458 17.50 20.63 18.18
C ASP A 458 17.41 20.48 19.70
N LYS A 459 17.19 21.57 20.44
CA LYS A 459 16.94 21.53 21.89
C LYS A 459 15.70 20.71 22.22
N LEU A 460 14.56 20.96 21.57
CA LEU A 460 13.33 20.18 21.73
C LEU A 460 13.54 18.70 21.38
N SER A 461 14.18 18.42 20.23
CA SER A 461 14.44 17.05 19.78
C SER A 461 15.32 16.24 20.74
N LYS A 462 16.26 16.91 21.44
CA LYS A 462 17.12 16.28 22.46
C LYS A 462 16.41 16.01 23.78
N MET A 463 15.40 16.80 24.14
CA MET A 463 14.57 16.58 25.33
C MET A 463 13.65 15.37 25.19
N ILE A 464 13.32 14.94 23.95
CA ILE A 464 12.56 13.72 23.71
C ILE A 464 13.44 12.50 24.05
N PRO A 465 13.01 11.58 24.94
CA PRO A 465 13.80 10.40 25.29
C PRO A 465 14.07 9.49 24.08
N PHE A 466 15.19 8.78 24.10
CA PHE A 466 15.52 7.78 23.08
C PHE A 466 15.04 6.40 23.53
N GLU A 467 13.82 6.06 23.14
CA GLU A 467 13.20 4.75 23.39
C GLU A 467 12.53 4.25 22.11
N VAL A 468 12.57 2.95 21.86
CA VAL A 468 11.87 2.33 20.73
C VAL A 468 10.37 2.53 20.90
N GLY A 469 9.69 3.11 19.89
CA GLY A 469 8.26 3.39 19.98
C GLY A 469 7.89 4.59 20.87
N MET A 470 8.84 5.51 21.09
CA MET A 470 8.58 6.80 21.72
C MET A 470 7.61 7.65 20.89
N THR A 471 6.69 8.32 21.57
CA THR A 471 5.75 9.29 20.99
C THR A 471 5.84 10.63 21.71
N LEU A 472 5.42 11.72 21.07
CA LEU A 472 5.37 13.04 21.68
C LEU A 472 4.49 13.04 22.94
N GLY A 473 3.33 12.39 22.89
CA GLY A 473 2.46 12.22 24.06
C GLY A 473 3.14 11.52 25.24
N LYS A 474 3.93 10.46 25.00
CA LYS A 474 4.71 9.81 26.06
C LYS A 474 5.87 10.69 26.54
N ALA A 475 6.52 11.40 25.63
CA ALA A 475 7.69 12.23 25.95
C ALA A 475 7.33 13.36 26.93
N ILE A 476 6.19 14.03 26.75
CA ILE A 476 5.75 15.11 27.65
C ILE A 476 5.34 14.59 29.04
N GLU A 477 4.86 13.35 29.14
CA GLU A 477 4.54 12.72 30.44
C GLU A 477 5.79 12.25 31.19
N GLN A 478 6.81 11.77 30.46
CA GLN A 478 8.04 11.22 31.04
C GLN A 478 9.07 12.28 31.43
N GLU A 479 9.11 13.42 30.74
CA GLU A 479 10.13 14.46 30.92
C GLU A 479 9.51 15.79 31.41
N PRO A 480 9.47 16.05 32.73
CA PRO A 480 8.90 17.28 33.28
C PRO A 480 9.57 18.55 32.75
N THR A 481 10.88 18.49 32.46
CA THR A 481 11.63 19.66 31.95
C THR A 481 11.18 20.06 30.55
N LEU A 482 10.70 19.11 29.74
CA LEU A 482 10.10 19.38 28.43
C LEU A 482 8.79 20.15 28.59
N LYS A 483 7.94 19.71 29.52
CA LYS A 483 6.66 20.40 29.80
C LYS A 483 6.90 21.83 30.30
N GLU A 484 7.80 22.02 31.26
CA GLU A 484 8.15 23.35 31.77
C GLU A 484 8.71 24.25 30.65
N PHE A 485 9.50 23.70 29.73
CA PHE A 485 10.05 24.46 28.61
C PHE A 485 8.97 24.90 27.62
N LEU A 486 8.03 24.01 27.29
CA LEU A 486 6.89 24.32 26.43
C LEU A 486 5.96 25.38 27.02
N GLU A 487 5.77 25.38 28.35
CA GLU A 487 4.96 26.41 29.04
C GLU A 487 5.64 27.80 29.07
N GLN A 488 6.97 27.87 28.90
CA GLN A 488 7.75 29.11 28.98
C GLN A 488 8.10 29.72 27.63
N ASP A 489 8.12 28.93 26.56
CA ASP A 489 8.57 29.33 25.23
C ASP A 489 7.44 29.15 24.21
N GLU A 490 6.84 30.27 23.79
CA GLU A 490 5.69 30.28 22.86
C GLU A 490 6.04 29.63 21.50
N GLU A 491 7.25 29.85 20.98
CA GLU A 491 7.67 29.23 19.72
C GLU A 491 7.81 27.71 19.87
N ALA A 492 8.30 27.24 21.02
CA ALA A 492 8.41 25.83 21.32
C ALA A 492 7.03 25.16 21.39
N GLN A 493 6.05 25.84 22.01
CA GLN A 493 4.67 25.36 22.09
C GLN A 493 4.02 25.26 20.70
N GLU A 494 4.18 26.27 19.85
CA GLU A 494 3.68 26.25 18.47
C GLU A 494 4.24 25.08 17.65
N ILE A 495 5.54 24.80 17.78
CA ILE A 495 6.19 23.65 17.13
C ILE A 495 5.57 22.35 17.66
N TRP A 496 5.37 22.25 18.98
CA TRP A 496 4.90 21.04 19.63
C TRP A 496 3.47 20.68 19.26
N GLU A 497 2.55 21.65 19.29
CA GLU A 497 1.14 21.45 18.92
C GLU A 497 1.00 20.99 17.47
N MET A 498 1.75 21.60 16.56
CA MET A 498 1.79 21.21 15.16
C MET A 498 2.41 19.82 14.97
N ALA A 499 3.50 19.53 15.68
CA ALA A 499 4.16 18.23 15.65
C ALA A 499 3.27 17.09 16.13
N LEU A 500 2.40 17.33 17.12
CA LEU A 500 1.41 16.34 17.59
C LEU A 500 0.42 15.95 16.48
N LYS A 501 -0.02 16.89 15.64
CA LYS A 501 -0.91 16.59 14.52
C LYS A 501 -0.22 15.76 13.43
N LEU A 502 1.07 16.00 13.21
CA LEU A 502 1.87 15.37 12.15
C LEU A 502 2.59 14.08 12.58
N GLU A 503 2.70 13.79 13.88
CA GLU A 503 3.39 12.61 14.38
C GLU A 503 2.81 11.30 13.82
N GLY A 504 3.67 10.49 13.20
CA GLY A 504 3.31 9.17 12.68
C GLY A 504 2.67 9.18 11.29
N VAL A 505 2.45 10.35 10.69
CA VAL A 505 2.00 10.46 9.29
C VAL A 505 3.08 9.91 8.36
N CYS A 506 2.64 9.21 7.31
CA CYS A 506 3.53 8.64 6.29
C CYS A 506 4.24 9.74 5.49
N ARG A 507 5.55 9.59 5.30
CA ARG A 507 6.43 10.58 4.65
C ARG A 507 6.99 10.08 3.33
N ASN A 508 7.46 8.84 3.27
CA ASN A 508 8.14 8.31 2.10
C ASN A 508 8.02 6.79 2.00
N ALA A 509 8.17 6.31 0.77
CA ALA A 509 8.38 4.90 0.45
C ALA A 509 9.87 4.55 0.58
N GLY A 510 10.13 3.33 1.05
CA GLY A 510 11.43 2.67 1.05
C GLY A 510 11.28 1.19 0.71
N LYS A 511 12.38 0.46 0.71
CA LYS A 511 12.43 -0.96 0.40
C LYS A 511 12.70 -1.78 1.64
N HIS A 512 11.97 -2.88 1.83
CA HIS A 512 12.26 -3.82 2.92
C HIS A 512 13.65 -4.43 2.74
N ALA A 513 14.46 -4.38 3.80
CA ALA A 513 15.84 -4.86 3.78
C ALA A 513 15.98 -6.39 3.66
N GLY A 514 14.88 -7.14 3.78
CA GLY A 514 14.86 -8.61 3.75
C GLY A 514 13.75 -9.24 2.91
N GLY A 515 12.61 -8.57 2.73
CA GLY A 515 11.35 -9.25 2.43
C GLY A 515 11.14 -9.39 0.93
N VAL A 516 10.87 -10.62 0.50
CA VAL A 516 10.53 -10.96 -0.88
C VAL A 516 9.16 -11.61 -0.88
N VAL A 517 8.36 -11.31 -1.91
CA VAL A 517 7.11 -12.03 -2.17
C VAL A 517 7.20 -12.75 -3.50
N ILE A 518 6.58 -13.92 -3.53
CA ILE A 518 6.45 -14.74 -4.74
C ILE A 518 4.96 -15.01 -4.93
N ALA A 519 4.43 -14.63 -6.08
CA ALA A 519 3.06 -14.88 -6.48
C ALA A 519 2.96 -16.11 -7.39
N PRO A 520 1.80 -16.77 -7.49
CA PRO A 520 1.58 -17.85 -8.47
C PRO A 520 1.49 -17.35 -9.92
N THR A 521 1.18 -16.08 -10.10
CA THR A 521 1.07 -15.36 -11.38
C THR A 521 1.82 -14.03 -11.27
N LYS A 522 1.51 -13.03 -12.11
CA LYS A 522 2.14 -11.71 -11.99
C LYS A 522 1.75 -11.01 -10.68
N ILE A 523 2.67 -10.26 -10.09
CA ILE A 523 2.47 -9.55 -8.83
C ILE A 523 1.29 -8.57 -8.91
N THR A 524 1.07 -7.95 -10.07
CA THR A 524 -0.04 -7.02 -10.30
C THR A 524 -1.42 -7.65 -10.23
N ASP A 525 -1.53 -8.99 -10.17
CA ASP A 525 -2.81 -9.66 -9.87
C ASP A 525 -3.20 -9.52 -8.39
N PHE A 526 -2.24 -9.17 -7.53
CA PHE A 526 -2.38 -9.14 -6.07
C PHE A 526 -2.07 -7.76 -5.46
N SER A 527 -1.05 -7.07 -5.96
CA SER A 527 -0.63 -5.76 -5.44
C SER A 527 -0.12 -4.87 -6.57
N PRO A 528 -0.43 -3.56 -6.56
CA PRO A 528 0.23 -2.62 -7.46
C PRO A 528 1.73 -2.57 -7.20
N LEU A 529 2.49 -2.08 -8.17
CA LEU A 529 3.93 -1.96 -8.07
C LEU A 529 4.36 -0.51 -7.83
N TYR A 530 5.47 -0.37 -7.12
CA TYR A 530 6.21 0.88 -6.95
C TYR A 530 7.67 0.62 -7.36
N CYS A 531 8.31 1.63 -7.94
CA CYS A 531 9.75 1.68 -8.13
C CYS A 531 10.25 3.10 -7.88
N ASP A 532 11.54 3.22 -7.60
CA ASP A 532 12.18 4.53 -7.44
C ASP A 532 12.36 5.25 -8.80
N ASP A 533 12.71 6.54 -8.77
CA ASP A 533 12.90 7.37 -9.98
C ASP A 533 14.00 6.84 -10.93
N GLU A 534 14.92 6.02 -10.43
CA GLU A 534 15.97 5.38 -11.23
C GLU A 534 15.44 4.11 -11.94
N GLY A 535 14.16 3.78 -11.77
CA GLY A 535 13.53 2.55 -12.26
C GLY A 535 14.03 1.30 -11.54
N GLY A 536 14.77 1.49 -10.44
CA GLY A 536 15.28 0.44 -9.59
C GLY A 536 14.24 -0.01 -8.55
N SER A 537 14.58 -1.08 -7.83
CA SER A 537 13.87 -1.48 -6.61
C SER A 537 12.36 -1.70 -6.78
N LEU A 538 11.97 -2.55 -7.73
CA LEU A 538 10.58 -2.98 -7.88
C LEU A 538 10.06 -3.62 -6.59
N VAL A 539 9.03 -3.00 -5.99
CA VAL A 539 8.39 -3.45 -4.75
C VAL A 539 6.87 -3.47 -4.90
N THR A 540 6.19 -4.31 -4.11
CA THR A 540 4.74 -4.24 -3.92
C THR A 540 4.35 -2.95 -3.24
N GLN A 541 3.21 -2.36 -3.58
CA GLN A 541 2.66 -1.20 -2.86
C GLN A 541 2.08 -1.57 -1.49
N PHE A 542 1.84 -2.85 -1.23
CA PHE A 542 1.45 -3.34 0.09
C PHE A 542 2.67 -3.68 0.92
N ASP A 543 2.67 -3.22 2.17
CA ASP A 543 3.74 -3.52 3.12
C ASP A 543 3.68 -4.96 3.61
N LYS A 544 4.59 -5.33 4.53
CA LYS A 544 4.70 -6.70 5.06
C LYS A 544 3.37 -7.27 5.56
N ASN A 545 2.57 -6.49 6.28
CA ASN A 545 1.33 -7.00 6.85
C ASN A 545 0.22 -7.02 5.79
N ASP A 546 0.15 -5.97 4.99
CA ASP A 546 -0.90 -5.81 3.98
C ASP A 546 -0.74 -6.82 2.82
N VAL A 547 0.50 -7.18 2.46
CA VAL A 547 0.78 -8.16 1.40
C VAL A 547 0.45 -9.59 1.85
N GLU A 548 0.67 -9.90 3.12
CA GLU A 548 0.29 -11.17 3.75
C GLU A 548 -1.23 -11.27 3.89
N ASP A 549 -1.89 -10.19 4.31
CA ASP A 549 -3.35 -10.08 4.35
C ASP A 549 -3.97 -10.29 2.95
N ALA A 550 -3.32 -9.79 1.89
CA ALA A 550 -3.70 -9.99 0.50
C ALA A 550 -3.41 -11.41 -0.03
N GLY A 551 -2.85 -12.28 0.81
CA GLY A 551 -2.69 -13.70 0.53
C GLY A 551 -1.35 -14.08 -0.12
N LEU A 552 -0.43 -13.14 -0.32
CA LEU A 552 0.88 -13.45 -0.87
C LEU A 552 1.82 -13.99 0.21
N VAL A 553 2.61 -14.98 -0.19
CA VAL A 553 3.63 -15.57 0.68
C VAL A 553 4.86 -14.67 0.69
N LYS A 554 5.31 -14.33 1.89
CA LYS A 554 6.58 -13.63 2.12
C LYS A 554 7.69 -14.61 2.49
N PHE A 555 8.91 -14.27 2.09
CA PHE A 555 10.14 -14.99 2.36
C PHE A 555 11.20 -14.07 2.95
#